data_AF-A0A971SNX3-F1
#
_entry.id   AF-A0A971SNX3-F1
#
_cell.length_a   1.000
_cell.length_b   1.000
_cell.length_c   1.000
_cell.angle_alpha   90.00
_cell.angle_beta   90.00
_cell.angle_gamma   90.00
#
_symmetry.space_group_name_H-M   'P 1'
#
loop_
_entity.id
_entity.type
_entity.pdbx_description
1 polymer ?
#
loop_
_entity_poly.entity_id
_entity_poly.type
_entity_poly.pdbx_seq_one_letter_code
_entity_poly.pdbx_strand_id
1 'polypeptide(L)'
;MAVFSEGQDATDGVSMTGRLGRSSNTQYGEIELNLLPPREVSSMSMSPYLLKGLHAAETDNADGEFIMVFTSPAILRNQYGYPEISLDALNRYLRQVSDRLHVLHPERLDDDSITTCFARIESREKFVSHWKNKMPGVLALSPGSAFRVKVTGGIDQEILEVINQLQTAGLGEQLNEGYGQVRCYFELEDYTADQPATDRGLFRVQTTVPALAKEIFTGIINRRLAEVISFHARSMAEKPYTRQEPGVPRKAPSSSLLGRLELMLQDSTSIEDFQAKIRNLKKEALDQLQGCSLGRENLKDLLLKPNCPYLLEALMSYAMTDARDLAEKTSIKISPLQFESFTLYWRVFFHTLRKLDKENKLIQPTSAEGGEAHDR
;
A
#
# COMPACT_ATOMS: atom_id res chain seq x y z
N MET A 1 9.16 -9.08 7.34
CA MET A 1 10.34 -9.50 8.12
C MET A 1 10.99 -8.21 8.58
N ALA A 2 10.87 -7.89 9.87
CA ALA A 2 11.44 -6.67 10.42
C ALA A 2 12.95 -6.88 10.62
N VAL A 3 13.72 -5.83 10.35
CA VAL A 3 15.17 -5.78 10.64
C VAL A 3 15.32 -4.74 11.73
N PHE A 4 15.96 -5.10 12.83
CA PHE A 4 16.15 -4.24 13.99
C PHE A 4 17.63 -3.97 14.20
N SER A 5 17.95 -2.74 14.60
CA SER A 5 19.29 -2.34 15.05
C SER A 5 19.22 -1.90 16.50
N GLU A 6 20.06 -2.48 17.36
CA GLU A 6 20.15 -2.11 18.77
C GLU A 6 20.88 -0.77 18.93
N GLY A 7 20.25 0.18 19.63
CA GLY A 7 20.91 1.32 20.23
C GLY A 7 20.92 1.14 21.73
N GLN A 8 22.10 1.19 22.36
CA GLN A 8 22.19 1.27 23.82
C GLN A 8 22.14 2.73 24.24
N ASP A 9 21.13 3.09 25.04
CA ASP A 9 21.36 4.03 26.13
C ASP A 9 20.42 3.74 27.31
N ALA A 10 20.98 3.88 28.51
CA ALA A 10 20.48 3.35 29.77
C ALA A 10 19.37 4.22 30.38
N THR A 11 18.22 3.60 30.74
CA THR A 11 17.76 3.41 32.15
C THR A 11 16.33 2.85 32.27
N ASP A 12 15.50 2.73 31.21
CA ASP A 12 14.06 2.37 31.38
C ASP A 12 13.43 1.45 30.29
N GLY A 13 14.22 0.68 29.55
CA GLY A 13 13.72 -0.27 28.56
C GLY A 13 14.64 -0.38 27.35
N VAL A 14 14.46 -1.44 26.54
CA VAL A 14 15.21 -1.60 25.28
C VAL A 14 14.40 -0.94 24.17
N SER A 15 14.90 0.16 23.62
CA SER A 15 14.35 0.74 22.39
C SER A 15 15.02 0.10 21.18
N MET A 16 14.21 -0.39 20.25
CA MET A 16 14.67 -0.96 18.98
C MET A 16 13.90 -0.33 17.82
N THR A 17 14.64 0.18 16.85
CA THR A 17 14.04 0.74 15.63
C THR A 17 13.96 -0.34 14.57
N GLY A 18 12.88 -0.34 13.80
CA GLY A 18 12.66 -1.31 12.74
C GLY A 18 11.71 -0.82 11.68
N ARG A 19 11.54 -1.63 10.62
CA ARG A 19 10.60 -1.36 9.55
C ARG A 19 9.55 -2.49 9.45
N LEU A 20 8.28 -2.11 9.41
CA LEU A 20 7.14 -3.01 9.20
C LEU A 20 6.55 -2.86 7.79
N GLY A 21 6.03 -3.96 7.25
CA GLY A 21 5.33 -3.99 5.97
C GLY A 21 6.18 -4.33 4.75
N ARG A 22 5.59 -4.18 3.56
CA ARG A 22 6.15 -4.65 2.27
C ARG A 22 7.23 -3.74 1.69
N SER A 23 7.31 -2.49 2.12
CA SER A 23 8.15 -1.51 1.47
C SER A 23 9.28 -1.05 2.40
N SER A 24 10.28 -1.91 2.54
CA SER A 24 11.47 -1.65 3.33
C SER A 24 12.30 -0.47 2.81
N ASN A 25 11.98 0.09 1.63
CA ASN A 25 12.73 1.16 0.95
C ASN A 25 11.92 2.46 0.74
N THR A 26 10.71 2.58 1.30
CA THR A 26 9.93 3.83 1.25
C THR A 26 9.72 4.39 2.65
N GLN A 27 9.55 5.71 2.80
CA GLN A 27 9.41 6.44 4.07
C GLN A 27 8.23 6.02 4.99
N TYR A 28 7.43 5.01 4.62
CA TYR A 28 6.32 4.51 5.43
C TYR A 28 6.70 3.20 6.11
N GLY A 29 6.36 3.07 7.40
CA GLY A 29 6.52 1.83 8.18
C GLY A 29 7.76 1.78 9.08
N GLU A 30 8.49 2.89 9.24
CA GLU A 30 9.45 3.02 10.34
C GLU A 30 8.70 3.03 11.67
N ILE A 31 9.18 2.19 12.59
CA ILE A 31 8.65 2.08 13.93
C ILE A 31 9.79 2.09 14.93
N GLU A 32 9.50 2.64 16.10
CA GLU A 32 10.30 2.49 17.29
C GLU A 32 9.53 1.60 18.25
N LEU A 33 10.13 0.49 18.65
CA LEU A 33 9.60 -0.43 19.65
C LEU A 33 10.32 -0.14 20.95
N ASN A 34 9.57 0.38 21.92
CA ASN A 34 10.03 0.46 23.29
C ASN A 34 9.60 -0.81 24.01
N LEU A 35 10.55 -1.74 24.17
CA LEU A 35 10.37 -2.86 25.07
C LEU A 35 10.47 -2.32 26.48
N LEU A 36 9.29 -2.04 27.04
CA LEU A 36 9.17 -1.77 28.46
C LEU A 36 9.82 -2.95 29.21
N PRO A 37 10.49 -2.71 30.36
CA PRO A 37 10.95 -3.79 31.21
C PRO A 37 9.80 -4.77 31.37
N PRO A 38 10.06 -6.09 31.36
CA PRO A 38 9.01 -7.03 31.71
C PRO A 38 8.46 -6.50 33.00
N ARG A 39 7.24 -5.95 32.97
CA ARG A 39 6.49 -5.78 34.20
C ARG A 39 6.64 -7.15 34.80
N GLU A 40 7.13 -7.23 36.04
CA GLU A 40 6.77 -8.38 36.83
C GLU A 40 5.29 -8.53 36.53
N VAL A 41 4.98 -9.64 35.88
CA VAL A 41 3.63 -10.11 35.79
C VAL A 41 3.41 -10.51 37.24
N SER A 42 3.25 -9.50 38.12
CA SER A 42 3.23 -9.55 39.59
C SER A 42 1.96 -10.30 39.90
N SER A 43 2.02 -11.62 39.78
CA SER A 43 0.96 -12.40 39.15
C SER A 43 0.58 -11.82 37.77
N MET A 44 0.31 -12.66 36.79
CA MET A 44 -0.79 -12.29 35.90
C MET A 44 -1.90 -12.23 36.93
N SER A 45 -2.23 -11.02 37.42
CA SER A 45 -3.43 -10.81 38.22
C SER A 45 -4.40 -11.61 37.44
N MET A 46 -4.75 -12.78 38.00
CA MET A 46 -5.72 -13.69 37.44
C MET A 46 -6.75 -12.73 36.89
N SER A 47 -6.89 -12.69 35.56
CA SER A 47 -7.75 -11.73 34.87
C SER A 47 -8.97 -11.51 35.76
N PRO A 48 -9.49 -10.30 36.03
CA PRO A 48 -10.58 -10.14 36.99
C PRO A 48 -11.72 -11.19 36.84
N TYR A 49 -11.88 -11.71 35.62
CA TYR A 49 -12.68 -12.88 35.24
C TYR A 49 -12.18 -14.27 35.74
N LEU A 50 -10.88 -14.58 35.72
CA LEU A 50 -10.24 -15.74 36.38
C LEU A 50 -10.44 -15.73 37.91
N LEU A 51 -10.40 -14.57 38.57
CA LEU A 51 -10.63 -14.46 40.02
C LEU A 51 -12.09 -14.68 40.42
N LYS A 52 -13.04 -14.32 39.55
CA LYS A 52 -14.47 -14.60 39.76
C LYS A 52 -14.81 -16.10 39.64
N GLY A 53 -14.14 -16.82 38.73
CA GLY A 53 -14.33 -18.27 38.59
C GLY A 53 -13.99 -19.05 39.87
N LEU A 54 -12.99 -18.60 40.64
CA LEU A 54 -12.65 -19.16 41.95
C LEU A 54 -13.75 -18.97 43.00
N HIS A 55 -14.57 -17.90 42.91
CA HIS A 55 -15.68 -17.67 43.83
C HIS A 55 -16.95 -18.44 43.47
N ALA A 56 -17.04 -19.03 42.27
CA ALA A 56 -18.13 -19.92 41.87
C ALA A 56 -17.86 -21.40 42.22
N ALA A 57 -16.64 -21.73 42.66
CA ALA A 57 -16.20 -23.09 42.98
C ALA A 57 -16.69 -23.61 44.35
N GLU A 58 -17.58 -22.89 45.04
CA GLU A 58 -18.15 -23.33 46.33
C GLU A 58 -19.31 -24.34 46.19
N THR A 59 -19.61 -24.83 44.98
CA THR A 59 -20.58 -25.92 44.77
C THR A 59 -19.91 -27.15 44.21
N ASP A 60 -19.84 -28.19 45.04
CA ASP A 60 -19.42 -29.55 44.69
C ASP A 60 -20.05 -30.02 43.35
N ASN A 61 -19.19 -30.54 42.46
CA ASN A 61 -19.54 -31.35 41.28
C ASN A 61 -20.28 -30.69 40.09
N ALA A 62 -20.27 -29.36 39.93
CA ALA A 62 -20.70 -28.76 38.67
C ALA A 62 -19.53 -28.71 37.66
N ASP A 63 -19.78 -29.14 36.42
CA ASP A 63 -18.82 -28.97 35.32
C ASP A 63 -18.50 -27.49 35.11
N GLY A 64 -17.23 -27.18 34.84
CA GLY A 64 -16.77 -25.82 34.56
C GLY A 64 -16.80 -25.52 33.06
N GLU A 65 -16.79 -24.24 32.70
CA GLU A 65 -16.60 -23.83 31.31
C GLU A 65 -15.73 -22.59 31.16
N PHE A 66 -14.99 -22.51 30.06
CA PHE A 66 -14.29 -21.32 29.63
C PHE A 66 -14.30 -21.19 28.10
N ILE A 67 -14.03 -19.98 27.61
CA ILE A 67 -13.98 -19.67 26.19
C ILE A 67 -12.54 -19.41 25.80
N MET A 68 -12.03 -20.22 24.88
CA MET A 68 -10.71 -20.10 24.28
C MET A 68 -10.81 -19.35 22.95
N VAL A 69 -10.05 -18.26 22.80
CA VAL A 69 -10.01 -17.44 21.58
C VAL A 69 -8.59 -17.34 21.06
N PHE A 70 -8.39 -17.69 19.78
CA PHE A 70 -7.11 -17.46 19.11
C PHE A 70 -6.95 -15.99 18.73
N THR A 71 -5.91 -15.34 19.23
CA THR A 71 -5.58 -13.92 18.91
C THR A 71 -4.58 -13.81 17.76
N SER A 72 -4.00 -14.92 17.33
CA SER A 72 -3.14 -15.03 16.15
C SER A 72 -3.51 -16.30 15.36
N PRO A 73 -3.04 -16.48 14.12
CA PRO A 73 -3.35 -17.68 13.36
C PRO A 73 -2.77 -18.91 14.06
N ALA A 74 -3.53 -20.00 14.15
CA ALA A 74 -3.06 -21.25 14.76
C ALA A 74 -2.94 -22.37 13.74
N ILE A 75 -1.72 -22.89 13.61
CA ILE A 75 -1.42 -24.00 12.71
C ILE A 75 -1.54 -25.28 13.53
N LEU A 76 -2.38 -26.20 13.05
CA LEU A 76 -2.57 -27.51 13.67
C LEU A 76 -2.13 -28.59 12.68
N ARG A 77 -1.51 -29.64 13.22
CA ARG A 77 -1.09 -30.83 12.47
C ARG A 77 -1.68 -32.08 13.06
N ASN A 78 -1.89 -33.06 12.19
CA ASN A 78 -2.23 -34.39 12.61
C ASN A 78 -0.99 -35.22 12.97
N GLN A 79 -1.22 -36.44 13.42
CA GLN A 79 -0.17 -37.38 13.84
C GLN A 79 0.81 -37.76 12.72
N TYR A 80 0.45 -37.51 11.46
CA TYR A 80 1.31 -37.76 10.30
C TYR A 80 2.04 -36.48 9.83
N GLY A 81 1.88 -35.37 10.55
CA GLY A 81 2.52 -34.09 10.24
C GLY A 81 1.81 -33.29 9.15
N TYR A 82 0.65 -33.71 8.65
CA TYR A 82 -0.13 -32.94 7.68
C TYR A 82 -0.95 -31.84 8.37
N PRO A 83 -1.13 -30.66 7.74
CA PRO A 83 -2.03 -29.63 8.25
C PRO A 83 -3.47 -30.17 8.37
N GLU A 84 -4.07 -30.05 9.55
CA GLU A 84 -5.41 -30.53 9.81
C GLU A 84 -6.14 -29.57 10.74
N ILE A 85 -7.23 -28.97 10.24
CA ILE A 85 -8.08 -28.04 11.00
C ILE A 85 -9.37 -28.77 11.39
N SER A 86 -9.23 -29.72 12.31
CA SER A 86 -10.31 -30.50 12.90
C SER A 86 -10.38 -30.27 14.40
N LEU A 87 -11.54 -30.54 15.02
CA LEU A 87 -11.66 -30.55 16.47
C LEU A 87 -10.77 -31.63 17.09
N ASP A 88 -10.66 -32.79 16.45
CA ASP A 88 -9.76 -33.87 16.88
C ASP A 88 -8.30 -33.42 16.97
N ALA A 89 -7.84 -32.64 15.97
CA ALA A 89 -6.50 -32.07 16.01
C ALA A 89 -6.37 -31.09 17.18
N LEU A 90 -7.34 -30.18 17.36
CA LEU A 90 -7.30 -29.21 18.46
C LEU A 90 -7.33 -29.88 19.85
N ASN A 91 -8.20 -30.87 20.05
CA ASN A 91 -8.29 -31.66 21.29
C ASN A 91 -6.98 -32.37 21.59
N ARG A 92 -6.31 -32.92 20.57
CA ARG A 92 -4.97 -33.51 20.74
C ARG A 92 -3.95 -32.51 21.25
N TYR A 93 -3.94 -31.28 20.73
CA TYR A 93 -3.05 -30.23 21.23
C TYR A 93 -3.38 -29.84 22.67
N LEU A 94 -4.66 -29.74 23.04
CA LEU A 94 -5.09 -29.45 24.41
C LEU A 94 -4.65 -30.55 25.39
N ARG A 95 -4.80 -31.82 25.01
CA ARG A 95 -4.31 -32.98 25.78
C ARG A 95 -2.80 -32.92 25.96
N GLN A 96 -2.04 -32.60 24.90
CA GLN A 96 -0.58 -32.49 25.01
C GLN A 96 -0.11 -31.41 25.99
N VAL A 97 -0.80 -30.26 26.05
CA VAL A 97 -0.47 -29.22 27.04
C VAL A 97 -0.74 -29.73 28.46
N SER A 98 -1.87 -30.43 28.62
CA SER A 98 -2.31 -31.04 29.87
C SER A 98 -1.33 -32.11 30.38
N ASP A 99 -0.93 -33.04 29.50
CA ASP A 99 0.01 -34.13 29.80
C ASP A 99 1.38 -33.60 30.20
N ARG A 100 1.87 -32.55 29.53
CA ARG A 100 3.18 -31.93 29.81
C ARG A 100 3.25 -31.29 31.19
N LEU A 101 2.12 -30.84 31.71
CA LEU A 101 2.05 -30.24 33.04
C LEU A 101 1.91 -31.31 34.14
N HIS A 102 1.59 -32.57 33.81
CA HIS A 102 1.25 -33.64 34.76
C HIS A 102 0.07 -33.30 35.67
N VAL A 103 -0.81 -32.43 35.18
CA VAL A 103 -1.79 -31.70 36.00
C VAL A 103 -3.22 -32.15 35.73
N LEU A 104 -3.47 -33.00 34.71
CA LEU A 104 -4.84 -33.41 34.38
C LEU A 104 -5.01 -34.91 34.20
N HIS A 105 -6.08 -35.41 34.81
CA HIS A 105 -6.66 -36.69 34.43
C HIS A 105 -7.28 -36.59 33.02
N PRO A 106 -7.03 -37.55 32.10
CA PRO A 106 -7.47 -37.49 30.70
C PRO A 106 -8.98 -37.29 30.51
N GLU A 107 -9.75 -37.68 31.51
CA GLU A 107 -11.22 -37.61 31.55
C GLU A 107 -11.80 -36.21 31.84
N ARG A 108 -10.96 -35.20 32.13
CA ARG A 108 -11.42 -33.82 32.38
C ARG A 108 -11.51 -32.94 31.12
N LEU A 109 -10.68 -33.24 30.12
CA LEU A 109 -10.64 -32.61 28.80
C LEU A 109 -10.66 -33.71 27.73
N ASP A 110 -11.84 -34.28 27.53
CA ASP A 110 -12.11 -35.32 26.53
C ASP A 110 -12.39 -34.73 25.14
N ASP A 111 -12.73 -35.60 24.18
CA ASP A 111 -12.99 -35.17 22.79
C ASP A 111 -14.30 -34.36 22.66
N ASP A 112 -15.22 -34.51 23.63
CA ASP A 112 -16.51 -33.82 23.68
C ASP A 112 -16.47 -32.52 24.51
N SER A 113 -15.29 -32.18 25.05
CA SER A 113 -15.10 -30.98 25.88
C SER A 113 -15.34 -29.70 25.10
N ILE A 114 -15.15 -29.70 23.79
CA ILE A 114 -15.52 -28.55 22.95
C ILE A 114 -17.01 -28.63 22.62
N THR A 115 -17.82 -27.85 23.32
CA THR A 115 -19.29 -27.88 23.18
C THR A 115 -19.81 -27.03 22.03
N THR A 116 -19.21 -25.87 21.80
CA THR A 116 -19.57 -24.94 20.71
C THR A 116 -18.30 -24.33 20.14
N CYS A 117 -18.26 -24.12 18.82
CA CYS A 117 -17.16 -23.41 18.19
C CYS A 117 -17.63 -22.40 17.13
N PHE A 118 -16.83 -21.36 16.97
CA PHE A 118 -16.84 -20.46 15.83
C PHE A 118 -15.42 -20.45 15.26
N ALA A 119 -15.20 -21.12 14.14
CA ALA A 119 -13.89 -21.24 13.54
C ALA A 119 -13.89 -20.69 12.12
N ARG A 120 -12.86 -19.91 11.79
CA ARG A 120 -12.60 -19.47 10.41
C ARG A 120 -11.27 -20.04 9.97
N ILE A 121 -11.23 -20.60 8.77
CA ILE A 121 -10.00 -21.15 8.20
C ILE A 121 -9.38 -20.11 7.27
N GLU A 122 -8.06 -19.93 7.36
CA GLU A 122 -7.29 -19.13 6.42
C GLU A 122 -6.07 -19.89 5.90
N SER A 123 -5.59 -19.50 4.71
CA SER A 123 -4.32 -19.96 4.17
C SER A 123 -3.28 -18.86 4.35
N ARG A 124 -2.13 -19.23 4.92
CA ARG A 124 -1.02 -18.32 5.17
C ARG A 124 0.19 -18.75 4.39
N GLU A 125 0.77 -17.81 3.65
CA GLU A 125 2.00 -17.99 2.90
C GLU A 125 3.02 -16.96 3.38
N LYS A 126 4.22 -17.42 3.75
CA LYS A 126 5.32 -16.57 4.23
C LYS A 126 6.37 -16.42 3.14
N PHE A 127 6.97 -15.25 3.03
CA PHE A 127 8.16 -15.03 2.20
C PHE A 127 9.42 -14.99 3.08
N VAL A 128 10.41 -15.82 2.77
CA VAL A 128 11.69 -15.85 3.47
C VAL A 128 12.67 -14.99 2.69
N SER A 129 12.99 -13.81 3.23
CA SER A 129 13.84 -12.83 2.53
C SER A 129 15.25 -13.36 2.26
N HIS A 130 15.81 -14.16 3.18
CA HIS A 130 17.14 -14.73 3.04
C HIS A 130 17.25 -15.66 1.82
N TRP A 131 16.20 -16.44 1.54
CA TRP A 131 16.14 -17.35 0.39
C TRP A 131 15.49 -16.72 -0.83
N LYS A 132 14.95 -15.51 -0.69
CA LYS A 132 14.16 -14.79 -1.71
C LYS A 132 13.04 -15.65 -2.31
N ASN A 133 12.43 -16.52 -1.50
CA ASN A 133 11.39 -17.44 -1.95
C ASN A 133 10.22 -17.50 -0.97
N LYS A 134 9.05 -17.90 -1.50
CA LYS A 134 7.85 -18.19 -0.72
C LYS A 134 7.98 -19.57 -0.08
N MET A 135 7.56 -19.68 1.17
CA MET A 135 7.33 -20.97 1.81
C MET A 135 6.00 -21.56 1.35
N PRO A 136 5.86 -22.89 1.34
CA PRO A 136 4.57 -23.53 1.09
C PRO A 136 3.48 -22.94 1.99
N GLY A 137 2.32 -22.66 1.40
CA GLY A 137 1.16 -22.18 2.14
C GLY A 137 0.69 -23.21 3.15
N VAL A 138 0.29 -22.74 4.34
CA VAL A 138 -0.22 -23.58 5.43
C VAL A 138 -1.64 -23.15 5.79
N LEU A 139 -2.51 -24.13 6.04
CA LEU A 139 -3.85 -23.88 6.57
C LEU A 139 -3.76 -23.61 8.08
N ALA A 140 -4.49 -22.59 8.55
CA ALA A 140 -4.53 -22.20 9.94
C ALA A 140 -5.96 -21.80 10.35
N LEU A 141 -6.25 -21.94 11.65
CA LEU A 141 -7.35 -21.24 12.28
C LEU A 141 -7.04 -19.75 12.25
N SER A 142 -8.00 -18.95 11.81
CA SER A 142 -7.86 -17.49 11.73
C SER A 142 -7.94 -16.89 13.13
N PRO A 143 -7.29 -15.73 13.37
CA PRO A 143 -7.54 -14.92 14.55
C PRO A 143 -9.04 -14.64 14.73
N GLY A 144 -9.52 -14.70 15.96
CA GLY A 144 -10.93 -14.59 16.33
C GLY A 144 -11.70 -15.92 16.31
N SER A 145 -11.06 -17.03 15.92
CA SER A 145 -11.67 -18.35 16.10
C SER A 145 -11.80 -18.65 17.60
N ALA A 146 -13.00 -19.03 18.03
CA ALA A 146 -13.37 -19.18 19.43
C ALA A 146 -14.01 -20.54 19.71
N PHE A 147 -13.69 -21.12 20.86
CA PHE A 147 -14.10 -22.46 21.27
C PHE A 147 -14.58 -22.42 22.72
N ARG A 148 -15.78 -22.92 22.99
CA ARG A 148 -16.28 -23.12 24.35
C ARG A 148 -15.82 -24.48 24.83
N VAL A 149 -15.01 -24.48 25.87
CA VAL A 149 -14.40 -25.67 26.47
C VAL A 149 -15.07 -25.94 27.80
N LYS A 150 -15.70 -27.10 27.91
CA LYS A 150 -16.26 -27.67 29.13
C LYS A 150 -15.17 -28.47 29.84
N VAL A 151 -15.17 -28.42 31.16
CA VAL A 151 -14.24 -29.13 32.02
C VAL A 151 -15.03 -29.97 33.01
N THR A 152 -14.87 -31.29 32.90
CA THR A 152 -15.51 -32.22 33.83
C THR A 152 -14.92 -32.05 35.23
N GLY A 153 -15.79 -31.95 36.23
CA GLY A 153 -15.36 -31.77 37.63
C GLY A 153 -14.93 -30.34 37.99
N GLY A 154 -15.30 -29.35 37.18
CA GLY A 154 -15.10 -27.93 37.52
C GLY A 154 -13.73 -27.37 37.16
N ILE A 155 -13.56 -26.06 37.39
CA ILE A 155 -12.29 -25.33 37.19
C ILE A 155 -11.62 -25.16 38.55
N ASP A 156 -10.51 -25.84 38.74
CA ASP A 156 -9.66 -25.78 39.93
C ASP A 156 -8.26 -25.24 39.58
N GLN A 157 -7.35 -25.24 40.56
CA GLN A 157 -6.00 -24.73 40.40
C GLN A 157 -5.22 -25.42 39.27
N GLU A 158 -5.44 -26.72 39.08
CA GLU A 158 -4.82 -27.53 38.03
C GLU A 158 -5.25 -27.03 36.63
N ILE A 159 -6.56 -26.87 36.43
CA ILE A 159 -7.11 -26.32 35.18
C ILE A 159 -6.65 -24.87 34.96
N LEU A 160 -6.55 -24.08 36.02
CA LEU A 160 -6.06 -22.70 35.93
C LEU A 160 -4.60 -22.63 35.48
N GLU A 161 -3.75 -23.57 35.90
CA GLU A 161 -2.37 -23.68 35.42
C GLU A 161 -2.31 -24.02 33.93
N VAL A 162 -3.16 -24.93 33.46
CA VAL A 162 -3.29 -25.26 32.03
C VAL A 162 -3.73 -24.05 31.23
N ILE A 163 -4.76 -23.32 31.71
CA ILE A 163 -5.24 -22.08 31.08
C ILE A 163 -4.15 -21.01 31.05
N ASN A 164 -3.37 -20.86 32.12
CA ASN A 164 -2.25 -19.93 32.16
C ASN A 164 -1.16 -20.35 31.15
N GLN A 165 -0.86 -21.64 31.04
CA GLN A 165 0.10 -22.16 30.07
C GLN A 165 -0.37 -21.91 28.63
N LEU A 166 -1.65 -22.10 28.33
CA LEU A 166 -2.24 -21.79 27.02
C LEU A 166 -2.09 -20.31 26.66
N GLN A 167 -2.31 -19.41 27.62
CA GLN A 167 -2.24 -17.96 27.38
C GLN A 167 -0.81 -17.41 27.28
N THR A 168 0.16 -18.09 27.88
CA THR A 168 1.57 -17.69 27.91
C THR A 168 2.37 -18.30 26.75
N ALA A 169 2.22 -19.61 26.51
CA ALA A 169 2.96 -20.31 25.46
C ALA A 169 2.20 -20.36 24.12
N GLY A 170 0.87 -20.29 24.14
CA GLY A 170 0.04 -20.53 22.97
C GLY A 170 -0.19 -22.02 22.69
N LEU A 171 -0.91 -22.29 21.60
CA LEU A 171 -1.32 -23.63 21.17
C LEU A 171 -1.14 -23.79 19.65
N GLY A 172 -0.50 -24.89 19.23
CA GLY A 172 -0.23 -25.19 17.82
C GLY A 172 1.25 -25.12 17.46
N GLU A 173 1.52 -24.96 16.16
CA GLU A 173 2.87 -24.90 15.59
C GLU A 173 3.40 -23.47 15.44
N GLN A 174 4.72 -23.32 15.30
CA GLN A 174 5.42 -22.04 15.03
C GLN A 174 5.16 -20.94 16.08
N LEU A 175 5.01 -21.33 17.34
CA LEU A 175 4.74 -20.43 18.47
C LEU A 175 5.82 -19.34 18.63
N ASN A 176 7.08 -19.67 18.33
CA ASN A 176 8.22 -18.74 18.34
C ASN A 176 8.14 -17.66 17.25
N GLU A 177 7.31 -17.85 16.23
CA GLU A 177 7.03 -16.83 15.20
C GLU A 177 5.78 -15.99 15.52
N GLY A 178 5.14 -16.23 16.66
CA GLY A 178 3.93 -15.52 17.09
C GLY A 178 2.62 -16.14 16.58
N TYR A 179 2.65 -17.37 16.05
CA TYR A 179 1.44 -18.15 15.77
C TYR A 179 0.88 -18.76 17.07
N GLY A 180 -0.39 -19.19 17.02
CA GLY A 180 -1.01 -19.97 18.09
C GLY A 180 -1.28 -19.23 19.40
N GLN A 181 -1.17 -17.90 19.44
CA GLN A 181 -1.51 -17.09 20.62
C GLN A 181 -2.99 -17.23 21.00
N VAL A 182 -3.25 -17.46 22.29
CA VAL A 182 -4.58 -17.75 22.85
C VAL A 182 -4.91 -16.82 24.01
N ARG A 183 -6.20 -16.50 24.16
CA ARG A 183 -6.78 -15.85 25.34
C ARG A 183 -7.97 -16.65 25.85
N CYS A 184 -8.12 -16.74 27.16
CA CYS A 184 -9.20 -17.48 27.81
C CYS A 184 -10.11 -16.54 28.62
N TYR A 185 -11.41 -16.76 28.54
CA TYR A 185 -12.44 -15.96 29.20
C TYR A 185 -13.42 -16.86 29.95
N PHE A 186 -13.89 -16.44 31.13
CA PHE A 186 -14.87 -17.19 31.95
C PHE A 186 -16.26 -16.57 31.90
N GLU A 187 -16.31 -15.24 31.74
CA GLU A 187 -17.54 -14.49 31.51
C GLU A 187 -17.32 -13.63 30.26
N LEU A 188 -18.31 -13.59 29.38
CA LEU A 188 -18.41 -12.54 28.37
C LEU A 188 -19.34 -11.47 28.91
N GLU A 189 -18.96 -10.21 28.77
CA GLU A 189 -19.90 -9.12 29.05
C GLU A 189 -21.12 -9.26 28.13
N ASP A 190 -22.31 -9.09 28.71
CA ASP A 190 -23.55 -9.03 27.94
C ASP A 190 -23.48 -7.85 26.98
N TYR A 191 -23.14 -8.16 25.73
CA TYR A 191 -23.18 -7.19 24.66
C TYR A 191 -24.59 -7.18 24.10
N THR A 192 -25.38 -6.17 24.47
CA THR A 192 -26.53 -5.79 23.65
C THR A 192 -25.97 -5.26 22.35
N ALA A 193 -25.95 -6.11 21.32
CA ALA A 193 -25.88 -5.59 19.97
C ALA A 193 -27.06 -4.63 19.84
N ASP A 194 -26.78 -3.33 19.72
CA ASP A 194 -27.74 -2.43 19.12
C ASP A 194 -28.21 -3.17 17.87
N GLN A 195 -29.50 -3.51 17.83
CA GLN A 195 -30.07 -4.13 16.64
C GLN A 195 -29.53 -3.32 15.47
N PRO A 196 -28.93 -3.95 14.45
CA PRO A 196 -28.42 -3.19 13.34
C PRO A 196 -29.61 -2.38 12.89
N ALA A 197 -29.55 -1.06 13.10
CA ALA A 197 -30.63 -0.19 12.70
C ALA A 197 -30.75 -0.48 11.20
N THR A 198 -31.79 -1.21 10.84
CA THR A 198 -32.04 -1.72 9.49
C THR A 198 -32.24 -0.57 8.52
N ASP A 199 -32.17 0.65 9.03
CA ASP A 199 -32.19 1.91 8.34
C ASP A 199 -31.22 2.91 9.02
N ARG A 200 -29.92 2.57 9.13
CA ARG A 200 -28.91 3.62 9.03
C ARG A 200 -28.98 4.13 7.59
N GLY A 201 -30.04 4.87 7.27
CA GLY A 201 -30.05 5.82 6.18
C GLY A 201 -28.70 6.50 6.29
N LEU A 202 -27.85 6.27 5.29
CA LEU A 202 -26.50 6.80 5.23
C LEU A 202 -26.62 8.25 5.67
N PHE A 203 -26.25 8.54 6.92
CA PHE A 203 -26.16 9.91 7.35
C PHE A 203 -25.05 10.42 6.46
N ARG A 204 -25.45 11.09 5.38
CA ARG A 204 -24.56 11.85 4.52
C ARG A 204 -23.99 12.84 5.51
N VAL A 205 -22.82 12.52 6.06
CA VAL A 205 -22.17 13.42 7.00
C VAL A 205 -21.95 14.66 6.15
N GLN A 206 -22.83 15.66 6.30
CA GLN A 206 -22.70 16.97 5.68
C GLN A 206 -21.56 17.74 6.37
N THR A 207 -20.54 17.04 6.86
CA THR A 207 -19.27 17.64 7.22
C THR A 207 -18.62 18.06 5.92
N THR A 208 -18.53 19.37 5.77
CA THR A 208 -17.56 20.01 4.90
C THR A 208 -16.23 19.26 4.96
N VAL A 209 -15.72 18.85 3.80
CA VAL A 209 -14.45 18.11 3.71
C VAL A 209 -13.37 18.84 4.54
N PRO A 210 -12.68 18.15 5.48
CA PRO A 210 -11.65 18.77 6.31
C PRO A 210 -10.60 19.50 5.47
N ALA A 211 -10.06 20.61 5.99
CA ALA A 211 -9.10 21.45 5.25
C ALA A 211 -7.87 20.65 4.79
N LEU A 212 -7.32 19.80 5.66
CA LEU A 212 -6.19 18.93 5.33
C LEU A 212 -6.54 17.94 4.19
N ALA A 213 -7.74 17.37 4.21
CA ALA A 213 -8.18 16.48 3.15
C ALA A 213 -8.32 17.24 1.81
N LYS A 214 -8.84 18.47 1.82
CA LYS A 214 -8.89 19.33 0.62
C LYS A 214 -7.51 19.64 0.08
N GLU A 215 -6.53 19.91 0.95
CA GLU A 215 -5.14 20.16 0.55
C GLU A 215 -4.54 18.92 -0.12
N ILE A 216 -4.68 17.75 0.51
CA ILE A 216 -4.20 16.47 -0.03
C ILE A 216 -4.83 16.19 -1.41
N PHE A 217 -6.16 16.31 -1.52
CA PHE A 217 -6.87 16.09 -2.77
C PHE A 217 -6.47 17.09 -3.85
N THR A 218 -6.27 18.36 -3.49
CA THR A 218 -5.75 19.38 -4.42
C THR A 218 -4.38 18.99 -4.94
N GLY A 219 -3.48 18.52 -4.06
CA GLY A 219 -2.16 18.02 -4.44
C GLY A 219 -2.22 16.81 -5.38
N ILE A 220 -3.12 15.87 -5.13
CA ILE A 220 -3.35 14.70 -6.00
C ILE A 220 -3.84 15.13 -7.38
N ILE A 221 -4.86 16.00 -7.42
CA ILE A 221 -5.45 16.50 -8.68
C ILE A 221 -4.38 17.24 -9.50
N ASN A 222 -3.62 18.14 -8.88
CA ASN A 222 -2.57 18.91 -9.55
C ASN A 222 -1.45 18.01 -10.09
N ARG A 223 -1.02 17.00 -9.32
CA ARG A 223 -0.02 16.03 -9.77
C ARG A 223 -0.53 15.25 -10.97
N ARG A 224 -1.76 14.73 -10.89
CA ARG A 224 -2.36 13.97 -11.98
C ARG A 224 -2.51 14.81 -13.25
N LEU A 225 -2.88 16.07 -13.09
CA LEU A 225 -2.95 17.01 -14.20
C LEU A 225 -1.58 17.20 -14.87
N ALA A 226 -0.52 17.44 -14.08
CA ALA A 226 0.82 17.58 -14.60
C ALA A 226 1.32 16.32 -15.34
N GLU A 227 0.95 15.12 -14.86
CA GLU A 227 1.25 13.85 -15.52
C GLU A 227 0.59 13.74 -16.89
N VAL A 228 -0.72 14.02 -16.98
CA VAL A 228 -1.48 13.96 -18.24
C VAL A 228 -0.91 14.93 -19.27
N ILE A 229 -0.63 16.17 -18.85
CA ILE A 229 -0.02 17.21 -19.70
C ILE A 229 1.35 16.74 -20.21
N SER A 230 2.19 16.24 -19.31
CA SER A 230 3.54 15.80 -19.65
C SER A 230 3.54 14.59 -20.57
N PHE A 231 2.63 13.64 -20.34
CA PHE A 231 2.47 12.45 -21.18
C PHE A 231 2.06 12.83 -22.60
N HIS A 232 1.05 13.69 -22.75
CA HIS A 232 0.61 14.14 -24.06
C HIS A 232 1.71 14.95 -24.78
N ALA A 233 2.39 15.85 -24.07
CA ALA A 233 3.50 16.63 -24.63
C ALA A 233 4.62 15.73 -25.20
N ARG A 234 4.98 14.66 -24.46
CA ARG A 234 5.96 13.66 -24.93
C ARG A 234 5.48 12.92 -26.17
N SER A 235 4.26 12.39 -26.13
CA SER A 235 3.67 11.67 -27.27
C SER A 235 3.59 12.55 -28.52
N MET A 236 3.28 13.84 -28.36
CA MET A 236 3.31 14.79 -29.47
C MET A 236 4.72 15.06 -30.00
N ALA A 237 5.74 15.14 -29.13
CA ALA A 237 7.13 15.33 -29.52
C ALA A 237 7.71 14.13 -30.28
N GLU A 238 7.11 12.94 -30.16
CA GLU A 238 7.52 11.75 -30.93
C GLU A 238 6.96 11.73 -32.36
N LYS A 239 5.89 12.48 -32.65
CA LYS A 239 5.24 12.50 -33.98
C LYS A 239 6.17 12.84 -35.16
N PRO A 240 7.11 13.79 -35.04
CA PRO A 240 8.05 14.08 -36.11
C PRO A 240 8.95 12.89 -36.48
N TYR A 241 9.12 11.92 -35.57
CA TYR A 241 10.03 10.77 -35.73
C TYR A 241 9.32 9.45 -36.07
N THR A 242 8.03 9.31 -35.76
CA THR A 242 7.28 8.06 -35.95
C THR A 242 6.68 7.86 -37.34
N ARG A 243 6.56 8.92 -38.15
CA ARG A 243 5.92 8.88 -39.48
C ARG A 243 6.88 9.00 -40.66
N GLN A 244 8.17 8.74 -40.48
CA GLN A 244 9.14 8.90 -41.56
C GLN A 244 9.23 7.65 -42.42
N GLU A 245 9.08 7.83 -43.73
CA GLU A 245 9.53 6.86 -44.72
C GLU A 245 11.08 6.80 -44.70
N PRO A 246 11.69 5.62 -44.87
CA PRO A 246 13.14 5.49 -44.94
C PRO A 246 13.73 6.43 -45.99
N GLY A 247 14.64 7.34 -45.60
CA GLY A 247 15.36 8.23 -46.51
C GLY A 247 14.85 9.68 -46.59
N VAL A 248 13.74 10.04 -45.95
CA VAL A 248 13.29 11.44 -45.88
C VAL A 248 14.00 12.17 -44.73
N PRO A 249 14.69 13.31 -44.97
CA PRO A 249 15.41 14.02 -43.93
C PRO A 249 14.48 14.53 -42.83
N ARG A 250 14.92 14.36 -41.58
CA ARG A 250 14.20 14.76 -40.37
C ARG A 250 13.90 16.26 -40.40
N LYS A 251 12.62 16.63 -40.22
CA LYS A 251 12.17 18.04 -40.19
C LYS A 251 11.91 18.57 -38.78
N ALA A 252 12.68 18.11 -37.79
CA ALA A 252 12.62 18.69 -36.45
C ALA A 252 13.37 20.04 -36.40
N PRO A 253 12.93 21.02 -35.59
CA PRO A 253 13.69 22.24 -35.39
C PRO A 253 15.05 21.95 -34.74
N SER A 254 16.04 22.79 -35.03
CA SER A 254 17.38 22.64 -34.44
C SER A 254 17.37 22.70 -32.91
N SER A 255 18.26 21.93 -32.24
CA SER A 255 18.35 21.96 -30.78
C SER A 255 18.65 23.36 -30.20
N SER A 256 19.32 24.23 -30.95
CA SER A 256 19.56 25.62 -30.55
C SER A 256 18.27 26.45 -30.59
N LEU A 257 17.45 26.28 -31.64
CA LEU A 257 16.14 26.92 -31.72
C LEU A 257 15.21 26.41 -30.60
N LEU A 258 15.18 25.11 -30.33
CA LEU A 258 14.38 24.54 -29.24
C LEU A 258 14.80 25.08 -27.87
N GLY A 259 16.11 25.20 -27.61
CA GLY A 259 16.60 25.82 -26.38
C GLY A 259 16.23 27.30 -26.27
N ARG A 260 16.25 28.05 -27.39
CA ARG A 260 15.81 29.44 -27.42
C ARG A 260 14.31 29.58 -27.17
N LEU A 261 13.49 28.69 -27.70
CA LEU A 261 12.04 28.67 -27.46
C LEU A 261 11.70 28.37 -25.99
N GLU A 262 12.46 27.48 -25.37
CA GLU A 262 12.34 27.17 -23.95
C GLU A 262 12.66 28.39 -23.07
N LEU A 263 13.72 29.14 -23.39
CA LEU A 263 14.06 30.39 -22.70
C LEU A 263 12.98 31.47 -22.94
N MET A 264 12.52 31.65 -24.17
CA MET A 264 11.44 32.60 -24.49
C MET A 264 10.17 32.32 -23.70
N LEU A 265 9.85 31.03 -23.51
CA LEU A 265 8.70 30.59 -22.72
C LEU A 265 8.90 30.86 -21.23
N GLN A 266 10.10 30.66 -20.68
CA GLN A 266 10.44 30.98 -19.30
C GLN A 266 10.38 32.49 -19.02
N ASP A 267 10.80 33.31 -19.98
CA ASP A 267 10.79 34.77 -19.87
C ASP A 267 9.41 35.40 -20.12
N SER A 268 8.39 34.60 -20.43
CA SER A 268 7.05 35.08 -20.76
C SER A 268 6.12 35.10 -19.56
N THR A 269 5.23 36.09 -19.53
CA THR A 269 4.24 36.26 -18.45
C THR A 269 2.83 35.83 -18.85
N SER A 270 2.56 35.69 -20.15
CA SER A 270 1.28 35.21 -20.70
C SER A 270 1.47 34.45 -22.01
N ILE A 271 0.40 33.78 -22.47
CA ILE A 271 0.40 33.07 -23.75
C ILE A 271 0.59 34.07 -24.91
N GLU A 272 -0.04 35.23 -24.83
CA GLU A 272 0.00 36.29 -25.84
C GLU A 272 1.41 36.89 -25.96
N ASP A 273 2.08 37.11 -24.83
CA ASP A 273 3.47 37.57 -24.81
C ASP A 273 4.40 36.54 -25.48
N PHE A 274 4.27 35.27 -25.12
CA PHE A 274 5.03 34.21 -25.77
C PHE A 274 4.75 34.16 -27.28
N GLN A 275 3.49 34.21 -27.69
CA GLN A 275 3.11 34.24 -29.10
C GLN A 275 3.67 35.46 -29.83
N ALA A 276 3.72 36.64 -29.20
CA ALA A 276 4.35 37.83 -29.77
C ALA A 276 5.86 37.61 -29.98
N LYS A 277 6.56 36.99 -29.03
CA LYS A 277 7.97 36.60 -29.18
C LYS A 277 8.18 35.61 -30.33
N ILE A 278 7.26 34.64 -30.52
CA ILE A 278 7.30 33.70 -31.66
C ILE A 278 7.12 34.45 -32.99
N ARG A 279 6.17 35.39 -33.08
CA ARG A 279 5.95 36.20 -34.31
C ARG A 279 7.18 37.04 -34.69
N ASN A 280 7.98 37.44 -33.71
CA ASN A 280 9.21 38.23 -33.90
C ASN A 280 10.47 37.39 -34.20
N LEU A 281 10.34 36.08 -34.40
CA LEU A 281 11.46 35.23 -34.82
C LEU A 281 11.92 35.55 -36.24
N LYS A 282 13.21 35.35 -36.51
CA LYS A 282 13.77 35.47 -37.86
C LYS A 282 13.13 34.44 -38.81
N LYS A 283 13.10 34.75 -40.10
CA LYS A 283 12.46 33.90 -41.13
C LYS A 283 12.96 32.46 -41.10
N GLU A 284 14.27 32.26 -40.94
CA GLU A 284 14.88 30.93 -40.91
C GLU A 284 14.37 30.08 -39.74
N ALA A 285 14.11 30.70 -38.59
CA ALA A 285 13.54 30.03 -37.44
C ALA A 285 12.05 29.71 -37.64
N LEU A 286 11.29 30.62 -38.25
CA LEU A 286 9.88 30.38 -38.59
C LEU A 286 9.73 29.25 -39.61
N ASP A 287 10.62 29.16 -40.59
CA ASP A 287 10.63 28.11 -41.61
C ASP A 287 10.91 26.73 -40.98
N GLN A 288 11.81 26.65 -39.99
CA GLN A 288 12.04 25.41 -39.22
C GLN A 288 10.78 24.96 -38.45
N LEU A 289 10.05 25.90 -37.82
CA LEU A 289 8.82 25.58 -37.10
C LEU A 289 7.69 25.16 -38.04
N GLN A 290 7.60 25.80 -39.20
CA GLN A 290 6.61 25.45 -40.23
C GLN A 290 6.92 24.09 -40.88
N GLY A 291 8.20 23.72 -41.01
CA GLY A 291 8.63 22.41 -41.52
C GLY A 291 8.35 21.24 -40.58
N CYS A 292 8.20 21.49 -39.28
CA CYS A 292 7.94 20.47 -38.26
C CYS A 292 6.44 20.08 -38.22
N SER A 293 6.08 18.98 -38.90
CA SER A 293 4.71 18.46 -38.90
C SER A 293 4.39 17.63 -37.64
N LEU A 294 3.24 17.90 -37.04
CA LEU A 294 2.70 17.20 -35.87
C LEU A 294 1.36 16.50 -36.18
N GLY A 295 1.20 16.06 -37.43
CA GLY A 295 -0.02 15.44 -37.94
C GLY A 295 -0.67 16.33 -39.00
N ARG A 296 -1.86 16.88 -38.69
CA ARG A 296 -2.59 17.78 -39.61
C ARG A 296 -2.15 19.24 -39.50
N GLU A 297 -1.35 19.59 -38.50
CA GLU A 297 -0.87 20.95 -38.23
C GLU A 297 0.66 20.94 -38.09
N ASN A 298 1.31 22.06 -38.36
CA ASN A 298 2.74 22.26 -38.09
C ASN A 298 2.96 22.95 -36.73
N LEU A 299 4.19 22.90 -36.23
CA LEU A 299 4.54 23.42 -34.92
C LEU A 299 4.33 24.93 -34.81
N LYS A 300 4.60 25.71 -35.87
CA LYS A 300 4.36 27.16 -35.88
C LYS A 300 2.89 27.48 -35.65
N ASP A 301 2.00 26.82 -36.38
CA ASP A 301 0.55 27.06 -36.28
C ASP A 301 0.02 26.66 -34.90
N LEU A 302 0.54 25.58 -34.32
CA LEU A 302 0.19 25.14 -32.97
C LEU A 302 0.64 26.12 -31.89
N LEU A 303 1.85 26.68 -32.00
CA LEU A 303 2.38 27.66 -31.05
C LEU A 303 1.60 28.99 -31.11
N LEU A 304 1.13 29.38 -32.30
CA LEU A 304 0.39 30.62 -32.53
C LEU A 304 -1.13 30.48 -32.37
N LYS A 305 -1.64 29.27 -32.09
CA LYS A 305 -3.07 29.02 -31.99
C LYS A 305 -3.64 29.74 -30.76
N PRO A 306 -4.65 30.62 -30.92
CA PRO A 306 -5.30 31.31 -29.79
C PRO A 306 -5.93 30.31 -28.80
N ASN A 307 -6.34 29.15 -29.32
CA ASN A 307 -7.11 28.14 -28.63
C ASN A 307 -6.28 26.94 -28.14
N CYS A 308 -4.96 27.07 -27.99
CA CYS A 308 -4.14 26.03 -27.34
C CYS A 308 -4.70 25.56 -25.97
N PRO A 309 -5.33 26.43 -25.15
CA PRO A 309 -6.02 26.01 -23.92
C PRO A 309 -7.10 24.93 -24.14
N TYR A 310 -7.84 24.95 -25.26
CA TYR A 310 -8.91 23.99 -25.53
C TYR A 310 -8.41 22.56 -25.80
N LEU A 311 -7.18 22.41 -26.33
CA LEU A 311 -6.56 21.10 -26.51
C LEU A 311 -6.23 20.48 -25.14
N LEU A 312 -5.67 21.29 -24.25
CA LEU A 312 -5.41 20.89 -22.86
C LEU A 312 -6.73 20.60 -22.13
N GLU A 313 -7.75 21.44 -22.32
CA GLU A 313 -9.08 21.26 -21.73
C GLU A 313 -9.78 19.98 -22.21
N ALA A 314 -9.70 19.65 -23.52
CA ALA A 314 -10.24 18.42 -24.07
C ALA A 314 -9.50 17.18 -23.53
N LEU A 315 -8.18 17.24 -23.43
CA LEU A 315 -7.35 16.17 -22.85
C LEU A 315 -7.66 15.97 -21.36
N MET A 316 -7.85 17.07 -20.62
CA MET A 316 -8.26 17.04 -19.23
C MET A 316 -9.65 16.42 -19.07
N SER A 317 -10.60 16.79 -19.92
CA SER A 317 -11.97 16.27 -19.87
C SER A 317 -12.03 14.74 -20.02
N TYR A 318 -11.18 14.16 -20.87
CA TYR A 318 -11.15 12.72 -21.11
C TYR A 318 -10.30 11.93 -20.10
N ALA A 319 -9.15 12.46 -19.69
CA ALA A 319 -8.18 11.73 -18.86
C ALA A 319 -8.33 11.94 -17.34
N MET A 320 -9.17 12.90 -16.93
CA MET A 320 -9.35 13.29 -15.53
C MET A 320 -10.77 13.02 -15.00
N THR A 321 -11.52 12.07 -15.56
CA THR A 321 -12.89 11.76 -15.12
C THR A 321 -12.98 11.53 -13.61
N ASP A 322 -12.08 10.73 -13.05
CA ASP A 322 -12.07 10.39 -11.62
C ASP A 322 -11.66 11.60 -10.76
N ALA A 323 -10.70 12.39 -11.24
CA ALA A 323 -10.23 13.59 -10.56
C ALA A 323 -11.28 14.72 -10.60
N ARG A 324 -12.11 14.77 -11.65
CA ARG A 324 -13.24 15.71 -11.77
C ARG A 324 -14.37 15.33 -10.84
N ASP A 325 -14.72 14.05 -10.76
CA ASP A 325 -15.69 13.52 -9.80
C ASP A 325 -15.23 13.79 -8.35
N LEU A 326 -13.95 13.57 -8.06
CA LEU A 326 -13.36 13.92 -6.77
C LEU A 326 -13.44 15.43 -6.49
N ALA A 327 -13.10 16.28 -7.46
CA ALA A 327 -13.15 17.73 -7.30
C ALA A 327 -14.58 18.25 -7.06
N GLU A 328 -15.56 17.71 -7.77
CA GLU A 328 -16.98 18.03 -7.61
C GLU A 328 -17.48 17.62 -6.21
N LYS A 329 -17.20 16.39 -5.79
CA LYS A 329 -17.56 15.86 -4.46
C LYS A 329 -16.91 16.61 -3.31
N THR A 330 -15.75 17.23 -3.53
CA THR A 330 -14.96 17.94 -2.51
C THR A 330 -15.06 19.46 -2.61
N SER A 331 -15.81 19.98 -3.58
CA SER A 331 -15.91 21.41 -3.90
C SER A 331 -14.54 22.07 -4.17
N ILE A 332 -13.59 21.31 -4.70
CA ILE A 332 -12.28 21.81 -5.12
C ILE A 332 -12.44 22.44 -6.50
N LYS A 333 -12.08 23.72 -6.64
CA LYS A 333 -12.04 24.37 -7.95
C LYS A 333 -10.80 23.88 -8.69
N ILE A 334 -11.00 23.09 -9.74
CA ILE A 334 -9.97 22.88 -10.76
C ILE A 334 -9.90 24.18 -11.55
N SER A 335 -8.97 25.07 -11.19
CA SER A 335 -8.76 26.28 -11.96
C SER A 335 -8.30 25.89 -13.37
N PRO A 336 -8.83 26.50 -14.43
CA PRO A 336 -8.25 26.38 -15.76
C PRO A 336 -6.86 27.01 -15.71
N LEU A 337 -5.85 26.16 -15.49
CA LEU A 337 -4.45 26.53 -15.62
C LEU A 337 -4.19 26.89 -17.08
N GLN A 338 -4.26 28.18 -17.40
CA GLN A 338 -4.06 28.63 -18.78
C GLN A 338 -2.57 28.76 -19.08
N PHE A 339 -1.82 29.56 -18.29
CA PHE A 339 -0.42 29.82 -18.60
C PHE A 339 0.56 28.78 -18.03
N GLU A 340 0.38 28.30 -16.80
CA GLU A 340 1.30 27.32 -16.19
C GLU A 340 1.24 25.96 -16.89
N SER A 341 0.04 25.46 -17.21
CA SER A 341 -0.12 24.22 -17.98
C SER A 341 0.41 24.36 -19.40
N PHE A 342 0.19 25.50 -20.05
CA PHE A 342 0.77 25.81 -21.35
C PHE A 342 2.31 25.78 -21.29
N THR A 343 2.88 26.41 -20.26
CA THR A 343 4.32 26.44 -20.01
C THR A 343 4.87 25.05 -19.76
N LEU A 344 4.22 24.27 -18.89
CA LEU A 344 4.61 22.89 -18.60
C LEU A 344 4.57 22.04 -19.89
N TYR A 345 3.49 22.14 -20.66
CA TYR A 345 3.30 21.39 -21.89
C TYR A 345 4.44 21.64 -22.88
N TRP A 346 4.68 22.92 -23.22
CA TRP A 346 5.67 23.26 -24.24
C TRP A 346 7.10 23.05 -23.75
N ARG A 347 7.38 23.26 -22.47
CA ARG A 347 8.69 22.91 -21.89
C ARG A 347 8.97 21.42 -22.01
N VAL A 348 8.02 20.57 -21.62
CA VAL A 348 8.17 19.10 -21.75
C VAL A 348 8.31 18.71 -23.22
N PHE A 349 7.51 19.31 -24.11
CA PHE A 349 7.58 19.06 -25.54
C PHE A 349 8.96 19.41 -26.11
N PHE A 350 9.46 20.63 -25.90
CA PHE A 350 10.76 21.08 -26.42
C PHE A 350 11.91 20.25 -25.84
N HIS A 351 11.89 19.97 -24.54
CA HIS A 351 12.90 19.15 -23.90
C HIS A 351 12.94 17.73 -24.48
N THR A 352 11.77 17.10 -24.64
CA THR A 352 11.65 15.75 -25.21
C THR A 352 12.13 15.74 -26.66
N LEU A 353 11.74 16.74 -27.46
CA LEU A 353 12.13 16.84 -28.86
C LEU A 353 13.65 17.02 -29.02
N ARG A 354 14.29 17.80 -28.15
CA ARG A 354 15.77 17.95 -28.09
C ARG A 354 16.46 16.64 -27.75
N LYS A 355 15.93 15.91 -26.76
CA LYS A 355 16.47 14.60 -26.37
C LYS A 355 16.40 13.62 -27.55
N LEU A 356 15.24 13.54 -28.20
CA LEU A 356 15.03 12.69 -29.37
C LEU A 356 15.93 13.10 -30.53
N ASP A 357 16.14 14.39 -30.81
CA ASP A 357 17.06 14.87 -31.85
C ASP A 357 18.50 14.42 -31.58
N LYS A 358 18.94 14.47 -30.32
CA LYS A 358 20.28 14.02 -29.90
C LYS A 358 20.45 12.51 -30.05
N GLU A 359 19.51 11.71 -29.57
CA GLU A 359 19.53 10.24 -29.69
C GLU A 359 19.52 9.81 -31.16
N ASN A 360 18.70 10.47 -31.97
CA ASN A 360 18.61 10.21 -33.40
C ASN A 360 19.90 10.57 -34.17
N LYS A 361 20.62 11.62 -33.78
CA LYS A 361 21.94 11.98 -34.33
C LYS A 361 23.04 10.97 -33.96
N LEU A 362 22.91 10.30 -32.82
CA LEU A 362 23.84 9.23 -32.41
C LEU A 362 23.60 7.93 -33.20
N ILE A 363 22.35 7.65 -33.58
CA ILE A 363 21.97 6.44 -34.35
C ILE A 363 22.30 6.58 -35.84
N GLN A 364 22.29 7.81 -36.38
CA GLN A 364 22.71 8.11 -37.75
C GLN A 364 23.95 9.01 -37.72
N PRO A 365 25.16 8.48 -37.46
CA PRO A 365 26.37 9.26 -37.65
C PRO A 365 26.42 9.70 -39.12
N THR A 366 26.66 10.98 -39.31
CA THR A 366 26.83 11.66 -40.59
C THR A 366 27.67 10.84 -41.56
N SER A 367 27.03 10.25 -42.57
CA SER A 367 27.69 9.88 -43.82
C SER A 367 28.00 11.17 -44.59
N ALA A 368 29.04 11.88 -44.17
CA ALA A 368 29.62 13.02 -44.87
C ALA A 368 31.03 13.31 -44.36
N GLU A 369 32.00 12.50 -44.77
CA GLU A 369 33.33 13.00 -45.12
C GLU A 369 33.61 12.55 -46.56
N GLY A 370 33.30 13.43 -47.50
CA GLY A 370 33.87 13.39 -48.84
C GLY A 370 34.95 14.47 -48.91
N GLY A 371 36.15 14.08 -49.31
CA GLY A 371 37.30 14.97 -49.46
C GLY A 371 38.52 14.25 -50.00
N GLU A 372 38.53 14.04 -51.31
CA GLU A 372 39.69 14.06 -52.24
C GLU A 372 41.04 13.48 -51.77
N ALA A 373 41.43 12.37 -52.42
CA ALA A 373 42.84 12.13 -52.77
C ALA A 373 42.91 11.79 -54.26
N HIS A 374 43.20 12.81 -55.06
CA HIS A 374 43.86 12.64 -56.35
C HIS A 374 45.26 12.09 -56.07
N ASP A 375 45.53 10.85 -56.46
CA ASP A 375 46.87 10.41 -56.88
C ASP A 375 46.79 9.07 -57.61
N ARG A 376 46.64 9.17 -58.94
CA ARG A 376 47.39 8.47 -60.01
C ARG A 376 46.74 8.66 -61.37
#